data_AF-A0A534D0V8-F1
#
_entry.id   AF-A0A534D0V8-F1
#
_cell.length_a   1.000
_cell.length_b   1.000
_cell.length_c   1.000
_cell.angle_alpha   90.00
_cell.angle_beta   90.00
_cell.angle_gamma   90.00
#
_symmetry.space_group_name_H-M   'P 1'
#
loop_
_entity.id
_entity.type
_entity.pdbx_description
1 polymer ?
#
loop_
_entity_poly.entity_id
_entity_poly.type
_entity_poly.pdbx_seq_one_letter_code
_entity_poly.pdbx_strand_id
1 'polypeptide(L)' 'LSELNILYDREANGEYFQLYSRAFAKRFFFEIVERRNYNAYGAANAAIRLAAQSRYKLEAPARVA' A
#
# COMPACT_ATOMS: atom_id res chain seq x y z
N LEU A 1 -11.33 -8.33 2.88
CA LEU A 1 -9.97 -7.72 2.83
C LEU A 1 -9.34 -7.87 1.45
N SER A 2 -9.22 -9.09 0.92
CA SER A 2 -8.61 -9.35 -0.41
C SER A 2 -9.29 -8.61 -1.57
N GLU A 3 -10.63 -8.62 -1.63
CA GLU A 3 -11.40 -7.92 -2.68
C GLU A 3 -11.18 -6.40 -2.70
N LEU A 4 -10.79 -5.82 -1.56
CA LEU A 4 -10.50 -4.40 -1.42
C LEU A 4 -9.00 -4.08 -1.56
N ASN A 5 -8.16 -5.08 -1.88
CA ASN A 5 -6.70 -4.96 -1.93
C ASN A 5 -6.07 -4.44 -0.64
N ILE A 6 -6.67 -4.77 0.52
CA ILE A 6 -6.17 -4.40 1.83
C ILE A 6 -5.17 -5.45 2.30
N LEU A 7 -3.96 -5.00 2.63
CA LEU A 7 -2.92 -5.79 3.26
C LEU A 7 -3.13 -5.78 4.77
N TYR A 8 -2.80 -6.89 5.41
CA TYR A 8 -2.97 -7.08 6.84
C TYR A 8 -1.69 -7.61 7.45
N ASP A 9 -1.29 -7.02 8.57
CA ASP A 9 -0.22 -7.49 9.44
C ASP A 9 -0.70 -7.47 10.89
N ARG A 10 -0.14 -8.37 11.71
CA ARG A 10 -0.53 -8.52 13.11
C ARG A 10 0.70 -8.84 13.95
N GLU A 11 0.85 -8.14 15.06
CA GLU A 11 1.91 -8.39 16.04
C GLU A 11 1.31 -8.46 17.44
N ALA A 12 1.45 -9.60 18.13
CA ALA A 12 0.88 -9.85 19.45
C ALA A 12 -0.60 -9.43 19.57
N ASN A 13 -0.84 -8.24 20.11
CA ASN A 13 -2.17 -7.67 20.36
C ASN A 13 -2.52 -6.53 19.39
N GLY A 14 -1.65 -6.25 18.43
CA GLY A 14 -1.77 -5.18 17.46
C GLY A 14 -2.19 -5.66 16.08
N GLU A 15 -3.07 -4.92 15.43
CA GLU A 15 -3.51 -5.13 14.06
C GLU A 15 -3.12 -3.94 13.18
N TYR A 16 -2.76 -4.23 11.94
CA TYR A 16 -2.33 -3.23 10.96
C TYR A 16 -2.93 -3.52 9.60
N PHE A 17 -3.75 -2.60 9.11
CA PHE A 17 -4.36 -2.66 7.78
C PHE A 17 -3.73 -1.59 6.91
N GLN A 18 -3.34 -1.95 5.68
CA GLN A 18 -2.69 -1.05 4.74
C GLN A 18 -3.34 -1.12 3.37
N LEU A 19 -3.48 0.04 2.74
CA LEU A 19 -3.87 0.18 1.34
C LEU A 19 -2.94 1.20 0.67
N TYR A 20 -2.50 0.89 -0.56
CA TYR A 20 -1.67 1.79 -1.35
C TYR A 20 -2.47 2.41 -2.50
N SER A 21 -2.30 3.72 -2.70
CA SER A 21 -2.77 4.37 -3.92
C SER A 21 -1.89 4.00 -5.11
N ARG A 22 -2.38 4.27 -6.32
CA ARG A 22 -1.51 4.32 -7.50
C ARG A 22 -0.47 5.45 -7.33
N ALA A 23 0.68 5.31 -7.99
CA ALA A 23 1.70 6.35 -7.99
C ALA A 23 1.20 7.58 -8.77
N PHE A 24 1.21 8.74 -8.13
CA PHE A 24 0.90 10.02 -8.75
C PHE A 24 2.12 10.56 -9.49
N ALA A 25 1.95 10.89 -10.78
CA ALA A 25 2.99 11.42 -11.66
C ALA A 25 4.33 10.63 -11.61
N LYS A 26 4.28 9.33 -11.28
CA LYS A 26 5.45 8.45 -11.07
C LYS A 26 6.45 8.97 -10.01
N ARG A 27 6.01 9.83 -9.08
CA ARG A 27 6.86 10.45 -8.06
C ARG A 27 6.58 9.97 -6.65
N PHE A 28 5.32 10.00 -6.24
CA PHE A 28 4.91 9.60 -4.90
C PHE A 28 3.60 8.83 -4.94
N PHE A 29 3.29 8.14 -3.87
CA PHE A 29 2.04 7.42 -3.66
C PHE A 29 1.61 7.68 -2.21
N PHE A 30 0.34 7.41 -1.93
CA PHE A 30 -0.18 7.46 -0.58
C PHE A 30 -0.35 6.06 -0.03
N GLU A 31 -0.04 5.92 1.25
CA GLU A 31 -0.35 4.75 2.05
C GLU A 31 -1.42 5.16 3.07
N ILE A 32 -2.55 4.47 3.03
CA ILE A 32 -3.63 4.65 4.01
C ILE A 32 -3.54 3.48 4.98
N VAL A 33 -3.49 3.81 6.26
CA VAL A 33 -3.23 2.83 7.32
C VAL A 33 -4.26 2.92 8.42
N GLU A 34 -4.68 1.76 8.91
CA GLU A 34 -5.42 1.64 10.17
C GLU A 34 -4.56 0.85 11.15
N ARG A 35 -4.29 1.46 12.31
CA ARG A 35 -3.48 0.89 13.38
C ARG A 35 -4.37 0.65 14.59
N ARG A 36 -4.36 -0.57 15.09
CA ARG A 36 -4.98 -0.93 16.36
C ARG A 36 -3.90 -1.53 17.24
N ASN A 37 -3.35 -0.77 18.19
CA ASN A 37 -2.26 -1.22 19.07
C ASN A 37 -1.02 -1.79 18.34
N TYR A 38 -0.77 -1.37 17.10
CA TYR A 38 0.37 -1.79 16.28
C TYR A 38 1.33 -0.63 16.04
N ASN A 39 2.57 -0.77 16.52
CA ASN A 39 3.56 0.31 16.56
C ASN A 39 4.62 0.22 15.45
N ALA A 40 4.77 -0.93 14.79
CA ALA A 40 5.73 -1.10 13.71
C ALA A 40 5.22 -0.50 12.37
N TYR A 41 5.97 -0.64 11.28
CA TYR A 41 5.61 -0.04 9.99
C TYR A 41 5.16 -1.06 8.93
N GLY A 42 4.83 -2.29 9.34
CA GLY A 42 4.41 -3.34 8.40
C GLY A 42 5.51 -3.77 7.44
N ALA A 43 6.74 -3.95 7.95
CA ALA A 43 7.91 -4.33 7.16
C ALA A 43 7.67 -5.59 6.30
N ALA A 44 6.83 -6.52 6.78
CA ALA A 44 6.41 -7.71 6.05
C ALA A 44 5.76 -7.40 4.69
N ASN A 45 5.10 -6.24 4.57
CA ASN A 45 4.38 -5.83 3.37
C ASN A 45 5.25 -5.05 2.36
N ALA A 46 6.52 -4.80 2.67
CA ALA A 46 7.42 -4.02 1.82
C ALA A 46 7.60 -4.61 0.41
N ALA A 47 7.75 -5.94 0.30
CA ALA A 47 7.91 -6.61 -0.99
C ALA A 47 6.64 -6.52 -1.85
N ILE A 48 5.46 -6.62 -1.22
CA ILE A 48 4.17 -6.50 -1.92
C ILE A 48 3.98 -5.08 -2.45
N ARG A 49 4.36 -4.07 -1.65
CA ARG A 49 4.36 -2.66 -2.08
C ARG A 49 5.25 -2.44 -3.31
N LEU A 50 6.47 -2.98 -3.32
CA LEU A 50 7.39 -2.91 -4.46
C LEU A 50 6.80 -3.58 -5.72
N ALA A 51 6.20 -4.76 -5.57
CA ALA A 51 5.55 -5.47 -6.68
C ALA A 51 4.34 -4.70 -7.22
N ALA A 52 3.53 -4.11 -6.35
CA ALA A 52 2.38 -3.28 -6.75
C ALA A 52 2.84 -2.02 -7.51
N GLN A 53 3.88 -1.33 -7.04
CA GLN A 53 4.44 -0.16 -7.73
C GLN A 53 5.05 -0.50 -9.10
N SER A 54 5.70 -1.66 -9.21
CA SER A 54 6.29 -2.13 -10.47
C SER A 54 5.22 -2.34 -11.55
N ARG A 55 4.04 -2.87 -11.20
CA ARG A 55 2.93 -3.08 -12.14
C ARG A 55 2.43 -1.79 -12.79
N TYR A 56 2.40 -0.67 -12.07
CA TYR A 56 1.91 0.61 -12.57
C TYR A 56 2.99 1.51 -13.20
N LYS A 57 4.25 1.02 -13.29
CA LYS A 57 5.35 1.77 -13.91
C LYS A 57 5.14 2.01 -15.41
N LEU A 58 4.37 1.12 -16.06
CA LEU A 58 4.09 1.08 -17.49
C LEU A 58 2.83 1.87 -17.93
N GLU A 59 2.00 2.36 -17.01
CA GLU A 59 0.84 3.17 -17.42
C GLU A 59 1.32 4.55 -17.90
N ALA A 60 0.97 4.88 -19.14
CA ALA A 60 1.16 6.20 -19.73
C ALA A 60 0.39 7.25 -18.90
N PRO A 61 0.90 8.49 -18.78
CA PRO A 61 0.23 9.50 -17.97
C PRO A 61 -1.23 9.64 -18.41
N ALA A 62 -2.15 9.61 -17.44
CA ALA A 62 -3.53 9.94 -17.67
C ALA A 62 -3.58 11.31 -18.36
N ARG A 63 -4.09 11.33 -19.60
CA ARG A 63 -4.36 12.58 -20.31
C ARG A 63 -5.39 13.33 -19.48
N VAL A 64 -4.96 14.41 -18.83
CA VAL A 64 -5.87 15.41 -18.30
C VAL A 64 -6.41 16.14 -19.53
N ALA A 65 -7.70 15.94 -19.81
CA ALA A 65 -8.49 16.75 -20.73
C ALA A 65 -9.16 17.87 -19.93
#